data_AF-A0AAW0G298-F1
#
_entry.id   AF-A0AAW0G298-F1
#
_cell.length_a   1.000
_cell.length_b   1.000
_cell.length_c   1.000
_cell.angle_alpha   90.00
_cell.angle_beta   90.00
_cell.angle_gamma   90.00
#
_symmetry.space_group_name_H-M   'P 1'
#
loop_
_entity.id
_entity.type
_entity.pdbx_description
1 polymer ?
#
loop_
_entity_poly.entity_id
_entity_poly.type
_entity_poly.pdbx_seq_one_letter_code
_entity_poly.pdbx_strand_id
1 'polypeptide(L)'
;MNLLSTLYSDSGKYKLHLHELIHALAENETKKYKQLSIMAEPDRARVATTVVFQGPKRRMDLVYHVSSDDTDTAEEVVLECQGYLTRMQMPPITSRNQLPTKPHLAQQSVTIAGMGCDSFAVFSKAINAITTVFERHATAAKTVTGLDVSSTGTLSFSNRYFTQHDEVDDLTPIPFSQQIDPLGFLASVAEGIHTADNNVQYFEKIDGSNKILYRKIGPEDIYPGLLVQIQCSFSAVPIGLKCYRVIAKLRSICILDRIVEKVSWW
;
A
#
# COMPACT_ATOMS: atom_id res chain seq x y z
N MET A 1 16.95 -16.13 16.16
CA MET A 1 15.61 -16.73 16.07
C MET A 1 14.86 -16.04 14.93
N ASN A 2 14.12 -16.76 14.08
CA ASN A 2 13.41 -16.15 12.94
C ASN A 2 12.12 -15.48 13.44
N LEU A 3 11.99 -14.16 13.32
CA LEU A 3 10.83 -13.40 13.82
C LEU A 3 9.49 -13.91 13.27
N LEU A 4 9.46 -14.40 12.03
CA LEU A 4 8.25 -15.00 11.48
C LEU A 4 7.90 -16.31 12.17
N SER A 5 8.90 -17.13 12.53
CA SER A 5 8.64 -18.37 13.28
C SER A 5 8.02 -18.06 14.65
N THR A 6 8.50 -17.02 15.33
CA THR A 6 7.93 -16.52 16.59
C THR A 6 6.51 -15.99 16.41
N LEU A 7 6.28 -15.22 15.34
CA LEU A 7 4.95 -14.70 15.00
C LEU A 7 3.94 -15.84 14.77
N TYR A 8 4.34 -16.91 14.06
CA TYR A 8 3.46 -18.04 13.77
C TYR A 8 3.32 -19.02 14.94
N SER A 9 4.32 -19.15 15.82
CA SER A 9 4.25 -20.04 16.99
C SER A 9 3.24 -19.59 18.04
N ASP A 10 2.96 -18.30 18.12
CA ASP A 10 1.98 -17.72 19.07
C ASP A 10 0.96 -16.83 18.32
N SER A 11 0.37 -17.39 17.26
CA SER A 11 -0.57 -16.66 16.41
C SER A 11 -1.79 -16.12 17.17
N GLY A 12 -2.21 -16.77 18.26
CA GLY A 12 -3.32 -16.33 19.11
C GLY A 12 -3.06 -15.00 19.80
N LYS A 13 -1.89 -14.85 20.44
CA LYS A 13 -1.47 -13.59 21.07
C LYS A 13 -1.39 -12.45 20.07
N TYR A 14 -0.72 -12.69 18.94
CA TYR A 14 -0.51 -11.64 17.93
C TYR A 14 -1.80 -11.28 17.19
N LYS A 15 -2.71 -12.24 16.99
CA LYS A 15 -4.07 -12.01 16.49
C LYS A 15 -4.85 -11.06 17.41
N LEU A 16 -4.83 -11.31 18.73
CA LEU A 16 -5.53 -10.46 19.70
C LEU A 16 -4.97 -9.04 19.71
N HIS A 17 -3.63 -8.90 19.77
CA HIS A 17 -2.96 -7.60 19.72
C HIS A 17 -3.32 -6.79 18.47
N LEU A 18 -3.36 -7.46 17.30
CA LEU A 18 -3.76 -6.81 16.05
C LEU A 18 -5.24 -6.40 16.07
N HIS A 19 -6.11 -7.24 16.62
CA HIS A 19 -7.54 -6.95 16.72
C HIS A 19 -7.81 -5.69 17.54
N GLU A 20 -7.22 -5.61 18.73
CA GLU A 20 -7.34 -4.44 19.63
C GLU A 20 -6.83 -3.17 18.96
N LEU A 21 -5.69 -3.25 18.27
CA LEU A 21 -5.11 -2.11 17.57
C LEU A 21 -6.01 -1.62 16.43
N ILE A 22 -6.52 -2.52 15.58
CA ILE A 22 -7.42 -2.14 14.48
C ILE A 22 -8.70 -1.49 15.05
N HIS A 23 -9.26 -2.05 16.12
CA HIS A 23 -10.45 -1.50 16.76
C HIS A 23 -10.21 -0.09 17.30
N ALA A 24 -9.12 0.11 18.05
CA ALA A 24 -8.76 1.41 18.61
C ALA A 24 -8.54 2.48 17.52
N LEU A 25 -7.98 2.11 16.37
CA LEU A 25 -7.82 3.03 15.23
C LEU A 25 -9.15 3.32 14.51
N ALA A 26 -10.04 2.34 14.43
CA ALA A 26 -11.36 2.50 13.81
C ALA A 26 -12.32 3.35 14.67
N GLU A 27 -12.15 3.37 15.99
CA GLU A 27 -12.95 4.20 16.90
C GLU A 27 -12.41 5.63 17.07
N ASN A 28 -11.17 5.87 16.68
CA ASN A 28 -10.58 7.20 16.77
C ASN A 28 -11.20 8.14 15.72
N GLU A 29 -11.96 9.14 16.17
CA GLU A 29 -12.69 10.08 15.30
C GLU A 29 -11.82 10.72 14.21
N THR A 30 -10.55 11.01 14.52
CA THR A 30 -9.62 11.66 13.58
C THR A 30 -8.98 10.71 12.57
N LYS A 31 -9.07 9.39 12.79
CA LYS A 31 -8.43 8.37 11.94
C LYS A 31 -9.41 7.42 11.29
N LYS A 32 -10.64 7.32 11.80
CA LYS A 32 -11.68 6.41 11.32
C LYS A 32 -11.92 6.54 9.82
N TYR A 33 -12.02 7.76 9.30
CA TYR A 33 -12.29 8.01 7.87
C TYR A 33 -11.13 7.63 6.95
N LYS A 34 -9.92 7.47 7.50
CA LYS A 34 -8.73 7.00 6.76
C LYS A 34 -8.64 5.47 6.76
N GLN A 35 -9.32 4.77 7.65
CA GLN A 35 -9.21 3.31 7.72
C GLN A 35 -9.85 2.68 6.48
N LEU A 36 -9.13 1.77 5.82
CA LEU A 36 -9.62 1.01 4.67
C LEU A 36 -10.91 0.25 4.99
N SER A 37 -11.07 -0.21 6.24
CA SER A 37 -12.27 -0.90 6.71
C SER A 37 -13.56 -0.10 6.51
N ILE A 38 -13.50 1.25 6.49
CA ILE A 38 -14.69 2.08 6.26
C ILE A 38 -15.29 1.83 4.88
N MET A 39 -14.47 1.47 3.89
CA MET A 39 -14.95 1.19 2.52
C MET A 39 -15.74 -0.12 2.42
N ALA A 40 -15.71 -0.97 3.47
CA ALA A 40 -16.55 -2.15 3.57
C ALA A 40 -17.98 -1.83 4.04
N GLU A 41 -18.24 -0.62 4.54
CA GLU A 41 -19.60 -0.19 4.89
C GLU A 41 -20.47 -0.14 3.62
N PRO A 42 -21.77 -0.50 3.72
CA PRO A 42 -22.67 -0.48 2.57
C PRO A 42 -22.61 0.85 1.82
N ASP A 43 -22.43 0.79 0.50
CA ASP A 43 -22.35 1.95 -0.41
C ASP A 43 -21.24 2.97 -0.14
N ARG A 44 -20.44 2.85 0.93
CA ARG A 44 -19.46 3.87 1.30
C ARG A 44 -18.44 4.13 0.20
N ALA A 45 -17.84 3.07 -0.35
CA ALA A 45 -16.91 3.18 -1.47
C ALA A 45 -17.54 3.90 -2.66
N ARG A 46 -18.80 3.57 -2.99
CA ARG A 46 -19.52 4.16 -4.12
C ARG A 46 -19.87 5.64 -3.91
N VAL A 47 -20.25 6.03 -2.69
CA VAL A 47 -20.74 7.38 -2.39
C VAL A 47 -19.60 8.35 -2.12
N ALA A 48 -18.49 7.86 -1.54
CA ALA A 48 -17.36 8.71 -1.18
C ALA A 48 -16.34 8.90 -2.31
N THR A 49 -16.35 8.05 -3.33
CA THR A 49 -15.28 7.99 -4.34
C THR A 49 -15.79 7.94 -5.77
N THR A 50 -14.96 8.42 -6.69
CA THR A 50 -15.15 8.28 -8.13
C THR A 50 -13.84 7.85 -8.79
N VAL A 51 -13.85 7.68 -10.11
CA VAL A 51 -12.70 7.22 -10.88
C VAL A 51 -12.31 8.27 -11.91
N VAL A 52 -11.02 8.59 -11.96
CA VAL A 52 -10.42 9.44 -13.00
C VAL A 52 -9.58 8.60 -13.93
N PHE A 53 -9.69 8.86 -15.24
CA PHE A 53 -8.88 8.22 -16.26
C PHE A 53 -7.59 9.00 -16.48
N GLN A 54 -6.45 8.30 -16.43
CA GLN A 54 -5.12 8.85 -16.60
C GLN A 54 -4.48 8.33 -17.90
N GLY A 55 -3.98 9.28 -18.68
CA GLY A 55 -3.13 9.05 -19.85
C GLY A 55 -3.73 8.22 -20.99
N PRO A 56 -2.95 7.95 -22.05
CA PRO A 56 -3.41 7.23 -23.24
C PRO A 56 -3.71 5.75 -22.98
N LYS A 57 -3.09 5.15 -21.95
CA LYS A 57 -3.33 3.77 -21.50
C LYS A 57 -4.61 3.59 -20.70
N ARG A 58 -5.39 4.66 -20.43
CA ARG A 58 -6.67 4.60 -19.70
C ARG A 58 -6.54 3.92 -18.33
N ARG A 59 -5.46 4.18 -17.59
CA ARG A 59 -5.37 3.81 -16.17
C ARG A 59 -6.51 4.51 -15.43
N MET A 60 -7.13 3.84 -14.49
CA MET A 60 -8.20 4.38 -13.66
C MET A 60 -7.68 4.57 -12.24
N ASP A 61 -7.84 5.74 -11.67
CA ASP A 61 -7.45 6.05 -10.28
C ASP A 61 -8.66 6.34 -9.43
N LEU A 62 -8.65 5.82 -8.21
CA LEU A 62 -9.69 6.09 -7.22
C LEU A 62 -9.42 7.45 -6.56
N VAL A 63 -10.39 8.36 -6.66
CA VAL A 63 -10.31 9.72 -6.13
C VAL A 63 -11.54 10.04 -5.29
N TYR A 64 -11.43 11.00 -4.38
CA TYR A 64 -12.61 11.53 -3.69
C TYR A 64 -13.50 12.30 -4.68
N HIS A 65 -14.80 12.37 -4.40
CA HIS A 65 -15.67 13.28 -5.15
C HIS A 65 -15.23 14.73 -4.93
N VAL A 66 -14.96 15.44 -6.03
CA VAL A 66 -14.68 16.88 -6.01
C VAL A 66 -15.99 17.62 -5.77
N SER A 67 -16.01 18.55 -4.81
CA SER A 67 -17.16 19.43 -4.60
C SER A 67 -17.29 20.39 -5.79
N SER A 68 -18.51 20.79 -6.16
CA SER A 68 -18.76 21.65 -7.33
C SER A 68 -18.09 23.02 -7.27
N ASP A 69 -17.57 23.42 -6.11
CA ASP A 69 -16.97 24.74 -5.86
C ASP A 69 -15.43 24.72 -5.91
N ASP A 70 -14.81 23.54 -5.95
CA ASP A 70 -13.34 23.40 -6.09
C ASP A 70 -12.97 23.19 -7.55
N THR A 71 -12.24 24.16 -8.10
CA THR A 71 -11.79 24.16 -9.50
C THR A 71 -10.48 23.41 -9.73
N ASP A 72 -9.89 22.73 -8.74
CA ASP A 72 -8.55 22.18 -8.91
C ASP A 72 -8.36 20.74 -8.39
N THR A 73 -8.01 19.86 -9.32
CA THR A 73 -7.46 18.50 -9.19
C THR A 73 -8.18 17.51 -8.26
N ALA A 74 -8.66 16.41 -8.84
CA ALA A 74 -9.22 15.30 -8.07
C ALA A 74 -8.20 14.72 -7.06
N GLU A 75 -8.58 14.68 -5.78
CA GLU A 75 -7.73 14.19 -4.70
C GLU A 75 -7.70 12.66 -4.64
N GLU A 76 -6.50 12.08 -4.60
CA GLU A 76 -6.31 10.63 -4.46
C GLU A 76 -6.86 10.09 -3.13
N VAL A 77 -7.58 8.98 -3.18
CA VAL A 77 -8.03 8.28 -1.98
C VAL A 77 -6.87 7.48 -1.37
N VAL A 78 -6.34 7.96 -0.25
CA VAL A 78 -5.29 7.28 0.52
C VAL A 78 -5.89 6.71 1.81
N LEU A 79 -5.87 5.38 1.93
CA LEU A 79 -6.46 4.62 3.02
C LEU A 79 -5.39 3.89 3.83
N GLU A 80 -5.73 3.56 5.07
CA GLU A 80 -4.85 2.94 6.06
C GLU A 80 -5.33 1.52 6.40
N CYS A 81 -4.39 0.59 6.48
CA CYS A 81 -4.65 -0.75 7.00
C CYS A 81 -3.46 -1.28 7.79
N GLN A 82 -3.71 -2.19 8.72
CA GLN A 82 -2.69 -2.69 9.66
C GLN A 82 -2.54 -4.19 9.56
N GLY A 83 -1.33 -4.68 9.82
CA GLY A 83 -1.03 -6.11 9.86
C GLY A 83 0.44 -6.37 10.14
N TYR A 84 0.78 -7.64 10.33
CA TYR A 84 2.17 -8.04 10.50
C TYR A 84 2.84 -8.19 9.14
N LEU A 85 4.01 -7.57 8.98
CA LEU A 85 4.80 -7.69 7.77
C LEU A 85 5.36 -9.12 7.66
N THR A 86 5.07 -9.80 6.55
CA THR A 86 5.47 -11.20 6.34
C THR A 86 6.45 -11.37 5.20
N ARG A 87 6.34 -10.53 4.17
CA ARG A 87 7.24 -10.50 3.02
C ARG A 87 7.45 -9.07 2.59
N MET A 88 8.61 -8.81 1.99
CA MET A 88 8.94 -7.51 1.45
C MET A 88 10.00 -7.62 0.37
N GLN A 89 9.94 -6.69 -0.57
CA GLN A 89 10.99 -6.38 -1.53
C GLN A 89 11.16 -4.87 -1.46
N MET A 90 12.14 -4.39 -0.71
CA MET A 90 12.31 -2.98 -0.39
C MET A 90 13.73 -2.53 -0.68
N PRO A 91 13.96 -1.22 -0.81
CA PRO A 91 15.29 -0.65 -0.76
C PRO A 91 15.98 -0.89 0.61
N PRO A 92 17.29 -0.62 0.73
CA PRO A 92 18.18 -0.15 -0.32
C PRO A 92 18.45 -1.21 -1.39
N ILE A 93 18.54 -0.77 -2.65
CA ILE A 93 18.98 -1.62 -3.76
C ILE A 93 20.51 -1.65 -3.78
N THR A 94 21.06 -2.75 -3.28
CA THR A 94 22.50 -2.99 -3.11
C THR A 94 23.04 -4.03 -4.08
N SER A 95 22.19 -4.68 -4.86
CA SER A 95 22.60 -5.64 -5.89
C SER A 95 21.63 -5.66 -7.06
N ARG A 96 22.16 -5.84 -8.28
CA ARG A 96 21.37 -6.02 -9.51
C ARG A 96 20.44 -7.25 -9.43
N ASN A 97 20.75 -8.24 -8.59
CA ASN A 97 19.89 -9.42 -8.42
C ASN A 97 18.58 -9.14 -7.68
N GLN A 98 18.46 -7.98 -7.01
CA GLN A 98 17.20 -7.53 -6.40
C GLN A 98 16.22 -6.95 -7.44
N LEU A 99 16.71 -6.65 -8.64
CA LEU A 99 15.93 -6.09 -9.72
C LEU A 99 15.41 -7.22 -10.62
N PRO A 100 14.16 -7.09 -11.11
CA PRO A 100 13.63 -8.04 -12.09
C PRO A 100 14.42 -7.96 -13.39
N THR A 101 14.36 -9.04 -14.19
CA THR A 101 14.96 -9.09 -15.53
C THR A 101 14.45 -7.97 -16.44
N LYS A 102 13.20 -7.53 -16.23
CA LYS A 102 12.56 -6.42 -16.94
C LYS A 102 12.54 -5.18 -16.02
N PRO A 103 13.42 -4.19 -16.20
CA PRO A 103 13.56 -3.06 -15.27
C PRO A 103 12.29 -2.25 -15.03
N HIS A 104 11.43 -2.08 -16.04
CA HIS A 104 10.13 -1.41 -15.86
C HIS A 104 9.16 -2.12 -14.88
N LEU A 105 9.41 -3.39 -14.54
CA LEU A 105 8.66 -4.12 -13.51
C LEU A 105 9.28 -3.95 -12.11
N ALA A 106 10.40 -3.22 -11.99
CA ALA A 106 11.03 -2.97 -10.70
C ALA A 106 10.10 -2.16 -9.81
N GLN A 107 9.85 -2.71 -8.63
CA GLN A 107 8.94 -2.14 -7.66
C GLN A 107 9.42 -2.44 -6.25
N GLN A 108 8.99 -1.62 -5.32
CA GLN A 108 9.00 -1.95 -3.91
C GLN A 108 7.64 -2.55 -3.52
N SER A 109 7.64 -3.57 -2.67
CA SER A 109 6.41 -4.23 -2.25
C SER A 109 6.50 -4.79 -0.85
N VAL A 110 5.34 -4.86 -0.19
CA VAL A 110 5.16 -5.45 1.13
C VAL A 110 3.92 -6.32 1.15
N THR A 111 3.97 -7.39 1.93
CA THR A 111 2.83 -8.27 2.20
C THR A 111 2.58 -8.31 3.69
N ILE A 112 1.39 -7.90 4.11
CA ILE A 112 0.95 -7.96 5.50
C ILE A 112 -0.07 -9.09 5.69
N ALA A 113 -0.11 -9.64 6.90
CA ALA A 113 -1.01 -10.72 7.27
C ALA A 113 -1.77 -10.41 8.56
N GLY A 114 -3.03 -10.84 8.61
CA GLY A 114 -3.92 -10.64 9.73
C GLY A 114 -3.84 -11.67 10.85
N MET A 115 -3.02 -12.72 10.72
CA MET A 115 -2.95 -13.84 11.67
C MET A 115 -4.32 -14.48 11.98
N GLY A 116 -5.23 -14.51 10.99
CA GLY A 116 -6.61 -15.00 11.19
C GLY A 116 -7.51 -14.06 11.99
N CYS A 117 -7.17 -12.77 12.11
CA CYS A 117 -8.01 -11.73 12.72
C CYS A 117 -9.20 -11.37 11.82
N ASP A 118 -10.41 -11.40 12.38
CA ASP A 118 -11.63 -11.06 11.64
C ASP A 118 -11.68 -9.58 11.25
N SER A 119 -11.16 -8.68 12.11
CA SER A 119 -11.05 -7.25 11.79
C SER A 119 -10.15 -7.02 10.57
N PHE A 120 -9.12 -7.85 10.39
CA PHE A 120 -8.28 -7.80 9.19
C PHE A 120 -9.04 -8.27 7.94
N ALA A 121 -9.90 -9.28 8.06
CA ALA A 121 -10.70 -9.77 6.94
C ALA A 121 -11.68 -8.70 6.39
N VAL A 122 -12.03 -7.68 7.18
CA VAL A 122 -12.82 -6.53 6.73
C VAL A 122 -12.10 -5.74 5.64
N PHE A 123 -10.75 -5.67 5.67
CA PHE A 123 -9.98 -5.00 4.61
C PHE A 123 -10.18 -5.67 3.25
N SER A 124 -10.27 -7.00 3.19
CA SER A 124 -10.57 -7.72 1.95
C SER A 124 -11.96 -7.38 1.42
N LYS A 125 -12.96 -7.22 2.31
CA LYS A 125 -14.31 -6.78 1.92
C LYS A 125 -14.29 -5.35 1.36
N ALA A 126 -13.53 -4.45 1.98
CA ALA A 126 -13.34 -3.08 1.50
C ALA A 126 -12.68 -3.04 0.11
N ILE A 127 -11.64 -3.85 -0.11
CA ILE A 127 -10.97 -3.95 -1.42
C ILE A 127 -11.92 -4.47 -2.50
N ASN A 128 -12.79 -5.44 -2.16
CA ASN A 128 -13.82 -5.92 -3.08
C ASN A 128 -14.83 -4.82 -3.41
N ALA A 129 -15.27 -4.03 -2.42
CA ALA A 129 -16.17 -2.90 -2.66
C ALA A 129 -15.52 -1.85 -3.60
N ILE A 130 -14.24 -1.54 -3.40
CA ILE A 130 -13.46 -0.67 -4.28
C ILE A 130 -13.33 -1.27 -5.69
N THR A 131 -13.11 -2.58 -5.81
CA THR A 131 -13.06 -3.27 -7.10
C THR A 131 -14.38 -3.11 -7.86
N THR A 132 -15.52 -3.21 -7.18
CA THR A 132 -16.83 -2.94 -7.76
C THR A 132 -17.01 -1.49 -8.22
N VAL A 133 -16.35 -0.51 -7.59
CA VAL A 133 -16.33 0.87 -8.10
C VAL A 133 -15.63 0.93 -9.45
N PHE A 134 -14.49 0.27 -9.61
CA PHE A 134 -13.80 0.20 -10.90
C PHE A 134 -14.60 -0.54 -11.97
N GLU A 135 -15.21 -1.68 -11.64
CA GLU A 135 -16.07 -2.46 -12.55
C GLU A 135 -17.18 -1.59 -13.16
N ARG A 136 -17.81 -0.74 -12.35
CA ARG A 136 -18.89 0.15 -12.81
C ARG A 136 -18.41 1.22 -13.78
N HIS A 137 -17.20 1.74 -13.59
CA HIS A 137 -16.63 2.77 -14.49
C HIS A 137 -16.02 2.15 -15.75
N ALA A 138 -15.58 0.89 -15.66
CA ALA A 138 -15.03 0.13 -16.77
C ALA A 138 -16.12 -0.51 -17.64
N THR A 139 -17.16 0.25 -18.04
CA THR A 139 -18.37 -0.27 -18.73
C THR A 139 -18.08 -1.03 -20.04
N ALA A 140 -16.98 -0.70 -20.71
CA ALA A 140 -16.53 -1.37 -21.93
C ALA A 140 -15.50 -2.49 -21.68
N ALA A 141 -15.15 -2.76 -20.42
CA ALA A 141 -14.21 -3.82 -20.04
C ALA A 141 -14.86 -5.20 -20.13
N LYS A 142 -14.06 -6.19 -20.54
CA LYS A 142 -14.42 -7.61 -20.47
C LYS A 142 -14.31 -8.13 -19.04
N THR A 143 -13.32 -7.65 -18.29
CA THR A 143 -13.04 -8.10 -16.94
C THR A 143 -12.27 -7.03 -16.18
N VAL A 144 -12.63 -6.83 -14.91
CA VAL A 144 -11.80 -6.14 -13.93
C VAL A 144 -11.46 -7.17 -12.85
N THR A 145 -10.19 -7.51 -12.71
CA THR A 145 -9.73 -8.42 -11.68
C THR A 145 -9.37 -7.62 -10.44
N GLY A 146 -9.91 -8.02 -9.28
CA GLY A 146 -9.57 -7.41 -7.99
C GLY A 146 -8.12 -7.66 -7.57
N LEU A 147 -7.76 -7.18 -6.39
CA LEU A 147 -6.46 -7.48 -5.79
C LEU A 147 -6.35 -8.99 -5.48
N ASP A 148 -5.18 -9.58 -5.69
CA ASP A 148 -4.91 -10.95 -5.25
C ASP A 148 -4.88 -10.99 -3.71
N VAL A 149 -6.03 -11.29 -3.11
CA VAL A 149 -6.10 -11.67 -1.69
C VAL A 149 -5.70 -13.14 -1.62
N SER A 150 -4.56 -13.42 -0.99
CA SER A 150 -4.08 -14.80 -0.92
C SER A 150 -5.10 -15.69 -0.20
N SER A 151 -5.17 -16.97 -0.58
CA SER A 151 -5.94 -17.97 0.18
C SER A 151 -5.51 -18.07 1.64
N THR A 152 -4.30 -17.59 1.96
CA THR A 152 -3.73 -17.51 3.31
C THR A 152 -4.10 -16.22 4.07
N GLY A 153 -4.96 -15.35 3.52
CA GLY A 153 -5.44 -14.16 4.21
C GLY A 153 -4.40 -13.04 4.33
N THR A 154 -3.62 -12.81 3.28
CA THR A 154 -2.62 -11.74 3.20
C THR A 154 -2.98 -10.68 2.17
N LEU A 155 -2.49 -9.47 2.37
CA LEU A 155 -2.66 -8.33 1.46
C LEU A 155 -1.29 -7.83 1.01
N SER A 156 -1.13 -7.64 -0.30
CA SER A 156 0.11 -7.16 -0.89
C SER A 156 -0.06 -5.77 -1.49
N PHE A 157 0.91 -4.91 -1.21
CA PHE A 157 0.96 -3.52 -1.65
C PHE A 157 2.27 -3.29 -2.36
N SER A 158 2.25 -2.51 -3.44
CA SER A 158 3.46 -2.26 -4.22
C SER A 158 3.47 -0.88 -4.85
N ASN A 159 4.65 -0.33 -5.11
CA ASN A 159 4.82 0.87 -5.90
C ASN A 159 6.01 0.71 -6.84
N ARG A 160 5.81 1.03 -8.13
CA ARG A 160 6.87 0.93 -9.14
C ARG A 160 7.91 2.02 -8.89
N TYR A 161 9.17 1.69 -9.11
CA TYR A 161 10.23 2.70 -9.08
C TYR A 161 10.16 3.65 -10.29
N PHE A 162 9.58 3.19 -11.39
CA PHE A 162 9.48 3.94 -12.65
C PHE A 162 8.04 4.04 -13.13
N THR A 163 7.69 5.21 -13.64
CA THR A 163 6.52 5.42 -14.50
C THR A 163 6.97 5.42 -15.95
N GLN A 164 6.26 4.71 -16.82
CA GLN A 164 6.63 4.63 -18.24
C GLN A 164 6.39 5.98 -18.93
N HIS A 165 7.24 6.34 -19.90
CA HIS A 165 7.11 7.64 -20.60
C HIS A 165 5.77 7.85 -21.29
N ASP A 166 5.09 6.77 -21.70
CA ASP A 166 3.78 6.81 -22.34
C ASP A 166 2.61 6.89 -21.34
N GLU A 167 2.89 6.91 -20.04
CA GLU A 167 1.92 7.12 -18.96
C GLU A 167 1.97 8.56 -18.41
N VAL A 168 2.75 9.45 -19.03
CA VAL A 168 3.15 10.74 -18.47
C VAL A 168 2.86 11.87 -19.46
N ASP A 169 2.08 12.85 -19.02
CA ASP A 169 2.10 14.21 -19.55
C ASP A 169 2.77 15.10 -18.48
N ASP A 170 3.85 15.81 -18.83
CA ASP A 170 4.49 16.86 -18.02
C ASP A 170 4.88 16.53 -16.55
N LEU A 171 5.36 15.31 -16.24
CA LEU A 171 5.93 15.03 -14.90
C LEU A 171 7.40 15.41 -14.79
N THR A 172 7.78 15.98 -13.65
CA THR A 172 9.17 16.32 -13.31
C THR A 172 9.90 15.08 -12.78
N PRO A 173 10.99 14.63 -13.43
CA PRO A 173 11.84 13.57 -12.92
C PRO A 173 12.48 13.95 -11.59
N ILE A 174 12.48 13.03 -10.63
CA ILE A 174 13.18 13.15 -9.35
C ILE A 174 14.28 12.07 -9.33
N PRO A 175 15.51 12.37 -8.91
CA PRO A 175 16.55 11.35 -8.76
C PRO A 175 16.24 10.44 -7.56
N PHE A 176 16.70 9.18 -7.63
CA PHE A 176 16.66 8.29 -6.47
C PHE A 176 17.52 8.84 -5.33
N SER A 177 17.04 8.72 -4.09
CA SER A 177 17.85 9.06 -2.92
C SER A 177 18.88 7.95 -2.63
N GLN A 178 19.94 8.28 -1.89
CA GLN A 178 20.94 7.29 -1.47
C GLN A 178 20.38 6.20 -0.55
N GLN A 179 19.26 6.45 0.14
CA GLN A 179 18.57 5.44 0.94
C GLN A 179 17.89 4.38 0.06
N ILE A 180 17.55 4.74 -1.19
CA ILE A 180 16.87 3.85 -2.13
C ILE A 180 17.87 3.15 -3.05
N ASP A 181 18.80 3.90 -3.63
CA ASP A 181 19.75 3.40 -4.63
C ASP A 181 21.20 3.85 -4.32
N PRO A 182 21.79 3.35 -3.22
CA PRO A 182 23.11 3.79 -2.76
C PRO A 182 24.24 3.56 -3.77
N LEU A 183 24.07 2.59 -4.67
CA LEU A 183 25.08 2.18 -5.66
C LEU A 183 24.69 2.52 -7.10
N GLY A 184 23.58 3.23 -7.32
CA GLY A 184 23.14 3.63 -8.65
C GLY A 184 22.63 2.48 -9.52
N PHE A 185 22.28 1.32 -8.96
CA PHE A 185 21.80 0.18 -9.72
C PHE A 185 20.43 0.42 -10.33
N LEU A 186 19.48 0.98 -9.58
CA LEU A 186 18.17 1.35 -10.12
C LEU A 186 18.32 2.42 -11.22
N ALA A 187 19.09 3.47 -10.94
CA ALA A 187 19.36 4.53 -11.91
C ALA A 187 20.00 3.99 -13.20
N SER A 188 20.91 3.01 -13.08
CA SER A 188 21.60 2.41 -14.23
C SER A 188 20.71 1.60 -15.18
N VAL A 189 19.51 1.19 -14.73
CA VAL A 189 18.57 0.39 -15.53
C VAL A 189 17.24 1.09 -15.73
N ALA A 190 17.18 2.40 -15.50
CA ALA A 190 15.94 3.16 -15.58
C ALA A 190 15.31 3.06 -16.99
N GLU A 191 14.16 2.40 -17.06
CA GLU A 191 13.29 2.34 -18.25
C GLU A 191 12.03 3.16 -17.97
N GLY A 192 12.18 4.47 -17.77
CA GLY A 192 11.09 5.39 -17.43
C GLY A 192 11.53 6.53 -16.52
N ILE A 193 10.55 7.25 -15.97
CA ILE A 193 10.79 8.41 -15.10
C ILE A 193 10.46 8.03 -13.65
N HIS A 194 11.36 8.34 -12.73
CA HIS A 194 11.08 8.33 -11.30
C HIS A 194 10.48 9.67 -10.89
N THR A 195 9.34 9.66 -10.20
CA THR A 195 8.58 10.86 -9.83
C THR A 195 8.16 10.79 -8.37
N ALA A 196 7.54 11.86 -7.86
CA ALA A 196 6.97 11.86 -6.51
C ALA A 196 5.94 10.73 -6.30
N ASP A 197 5.21 10.33 -7.36
CA ASP A 197 4.24 9.22 -7.31
C ASP A 197 4.90 7.86 -7.00
N ASN A 198 6.18 7.71 -7.37
CA ASN A 198 6.95 6.47 -7.18
C ASN A 198 7.60 6.37 -5.80
N ASN A 199 7.55 7.44 -5.00
CA ASN A 199 8.14 7.47 -3.67
C ASN A 199 7.23 6.83 -2.63
N VAL A 200 7.83 6.02 -1.75
CA VAL A 200 7.19 5.49 -0.55
C VAL A 200 7.84 6.13 0.66
N GLN A 201 7.02 6.59 1.60
CA GLN A 201 7.51 7.18 2.85
C GLN A 201 7.60 6.11 3.95
N TYR A 202 8.61 6.23 4.83
CA TYR A 202 8.85 5.29 5.92
C TYR A 202 8.82 6.02 7.25
N PHE A 203 8.05 5.49 8.20
CA PHE A 203 7.87 6.08 9.52
C PHE A 203 7.93 5.03 10.63
N GLU A 204 8.19 5.51 11.84
CA GLU A 204 8.02 4.76 13.07
C GLU A 204 7.18 5.57 14.05
N LYS A 205 6.22 4.91 14.67
CA LYS A 205 5.44 5.45 15.77
C LYS A 205 6.35 5.59 17.00
N ILE A 206 6.36 6.77 17.59
CA ILE A 206 7.03 7.06 18.86
C ILE A 206 5.95 7.42 19.88
N ASP A 207 5.99 6.77 21.04
CA ASP A 207 5.15 7.14 22.17
C ASP A 207 5.68 8.44 22.78
N GLY A 208 5.01 9.56 22.49
CA GLY A 208 5.25 10.83 23.15
C GLY A 208 4.50 10.90 24.48
N SER A 209 4.95 11.76 25.38
CA SER A 209 4.44 11.87 26.75
C SER A 209 2.93 12.18 26.86
N ASN A 210 2.31 12.75 25.82
CA ASN A 210 0.85 13.01 25.75
C ASN A 210 0.24 12.88 24.34
N LYS A 211 1.04 12.52 23.31
CA LYS A 211 0.59 12.43 21.92
C LYS A 211 1.37 11.34 21.19
N ILE A 212 0.71 10.67 20.25
CA ILE A 212 1.38 9.78 19.32
C ILE A 212 2.20 10.64 18.35
N LEU A 213 3.50 10.39 18.29
CA LEU A 213 4.41 11.05 17.35
C LEU A 213 4.87 10.05 16.28
N TYR A 214 5.35 10.58 15.17
CA TYR A 214 5.90 9.80 14.08
C TYR A 214 7.26 10.39 13.69
N ARG A 215 8.25 9.52 13.51
CA ARG A 215 9.58 9.88 13.03
C ARG A 215 9.83 9.22 11.69
N LYS A 216 10.46 9.95 10.77
CA LYS A 216 10.91 9.40 9.49
C LYS A 216 12.09 8.46 9.72
N ILE A 217 12.03 7.29 9.12
CA ILE A 217 13.07 6.23 9.20
C ILE A 217 13.56 5.87 7.79
N GLY A 218 14.57 5.03 7.70
CA GLY A 218 14.99 4.42 6.44
C GLY A 218 14.25 3.12 6.16
N PRO A 219 14.22 2.64 4.90
CA PRO A 219 13.65 1.33 4.58
C PRO A 219 14.40 0.17 5.24
N GLU A 220 15.67 0.35 5.60
CA GLU A 220 16.51 -0.62 6.32
C GLU A 220 15.98 -1.00 7.71
N ASP A 221 15.19 -0.14 8.33
CA ASP A 221 14.60 -0.36 9.66
C ASP A 221 13.33 -1.24 9.62
N ILE A 222 12.87 -1.61 8.42
CA ILE A 222 11.64 -2.36 8.17
C ILE A 222 12.00 -3.79 7.78
N TYR A 223 11.47 -4.78 8.50
CA TYR A 223 11.69 -6.20 8.24
C TYR A 223 10.49 -7.07 8.64
N PRO A 224 10.40 -8.32 8.12
CA PRO A 224 9.32 -9.23 8.47
C PRO A 224 9.23 -9.51 9.98
N GLY A 225 8.02 -9.57 10.51
CA GLY A 225 7.71 -9.71 11.94
C GLY A 225 7.22 -8.42 12.60
N LEU A 226 7.46 -7.26 11.99
CA LEU A 226 6.99 -5.97 12.51
C LEU A 226 5.48 -5.81 12.35
N LEU A 227 4.83 -5.18 13.33
CA LEU A 227 3.45 -4.72 13.20
C LEU A 227 3.46 -3.34 12.55
N VAL A 228 2.84 -3.22 11.38
CA VAL A 228 2.90 -2.01 10.55
C VAL A 228 1.51 -1.50 10.20
N GLN A 229 1.43 -0.19 9.95
CA GLN A 229 0.36 0.46 9.22
C GLN A 229 0.84 0.78 7.81
N ILE A 230 0.05 0.39 6.82
CA ILE A 230 0.25 0.69 5.42
C ILE A 230 -0.72 1.81 5.03
N GLN A 231 -0.20 2.87 4.40
CA GLN A 231 -1.03 3.75 3.58
C GLN A 231 -0.98 3.30 2.14
N CYS A 232 -2.15 3.15 1.53
CA CYS A 232 -2.29 2.72 0.17
C CYS A 232 -3.39 3.48 -0.57
N SER A 233 -3.24 3.55 -1.88
CA SER A 233 -4.29 4.00 -2.79
C SER A 233 -4.59 2.92 -3.82
N PHE A 234 -5.64 3.10 -4.60
CA PHE A 234 -6.12 2.09 -5.54
C PHE A 234 -6.18 2.62 -6.96
N SER A 235 -5.71 1.80 -7.89
CA SER A 235 -5.80 2.06 -9.32
C SER A 235 -6.24 0.79 -10.04
N ALA A 236 -6.92 0.90 -11.17
CA ALA A 236 -7.11 -0.18 -12.12
C ALA A 236 -6.27 0.07 -13.37
N VAL A 237 -5.35 -0.84 -13.68
CA VAL A 237 -4.43 -0.74 -14.81
C VAL A 237 -4.81 -1.72 -15.91
N PRO A 238 -4.67 -1.36 -17.20
CA PRO A 238 -4.93 -2.28 -18.29
C PRO A 238 -3.91 -3.42 -18.31
N ILE A 239 -4.37 -4.65 -18.48
CA ILE A 239 -3.52 -5.86 -18.57
C ILE A 239 -3.70 -6.60 -19.89
N GLY A 240 -4.55 -6.09 -20.76
CA GLY A 240 -4.89 -6.67 -22.05
C GLY A 240 -6.08 -5.95 -22.67
N LEU A 241 -6.55 -6.46 -23.81
CA LEU A 241 -7.66 -5.84 -24.52
C LEU A 241 -8.92 -5.81 -23.66
N LYS A 242 -9.27 -4.62 -23.16
CA LYS A 242 -10.44 -4.39 -22.31
C LYS A 242 -10.40 -5.18 -20.99
N CYS A 243 -9.23 -5.59 -20.52
CA CYS A 243 -9.06 -6.25 -19.23
C CYS A 243 -8.26 -5.35 -18.29
N TYR A 244 -8.76 -5.17 -17.07
CA TYR A 244 -8.10 -4.36 -16.05
C TYR A 244 -7.77 -5.20 -14.82
N ARG A 245 -6.75 -4.77 -14.08
CA ARG A 245 -6.39 -5.30 -12.77
C ARG A 245 -6.33 -4.18 -11.76
N VAL A 246 -7.02 -4.35 -10.64
CA VAL A 246 -6.91 -3.45 -9.49
C VAL A 246 -5.57 -3.71 -8.80
N ILE A 247 -4.83 -2.64 -8.56
CA ILE A 247 -3.58 -2.63 -7.82
C ILE A 247 -3.73 -1.73 -6.60
N ALA A 248 -3.16 -2.16 -5.48
CA ALA A 248 -3.02 -1.35 -4.28
C ALA A 248 -1.62 -0.73 -4.26
N LYS A 249 -1.57 0.56 -4.53
CA LYS A 249 -0.34 1.35 -4.55
C LYS A 249 0.14 1.60 -3.14
N LEU A 250 1.39 1.25 -2.86
CA LEU A 250 2.04 1.53 -1.59
C LEU A 250 2.42 3.03 -1.54
N ARG A 251 1.93 3.76 -0.53
CA ARG A 251 2.24 5.19 -0.31
C ARG A 251 3.16 5.41 0.88
N SER A 252 2.89 4.71 1.98
CA SER A 252 3.79 4.74 3.14
C SER A 252 3.70 3.47 3.99
N ILE A 253 4.75 3.24 4.78
CA ILE A 253 4.81 2.21 5.80
C ILE A 253 5.16 2.90 7.13
N CYS A 254 4.37 2.62 8.16
CA CYS A 254 4.66 3.06 9.52
C CYS A 254 4.81 1.85 10.44
N ILE A 255 5.93 1.72 11.12
CA ILE A 255 6.09 0.75 12.21
C ILE A 255 5.22 1.21 13.38
N LEU A 256 4.30 0.37 13.81
CA LEU A 256 3.41 0.64 14.95
C LEU A 256 3.92 0.00 16.23
N ASP A 257 4.46 -1.21 16.12
CA ASP A 257 5.01 -1.95 17.25
C ASP A 257 6.07 -2.98 16.79
N ARG A 258 7.03 -3.21 17.67
CA ARG A 258 8.12 -4.20 17.54
C ARG A 258 7.93 -5.37 18.50
N ILE A 259 6.68 -5.70 18.85
CA ILE A 259 6.34 -6.67 19.89
C ILE A 259 6.97 -8.06 19.67
N VAL A 260 7.00 -8.54 18.42
CA VAL A 260 7.59 -9.85 18.09
C VAL A 260 9.10 -9.85 18.35
N GLU A 261 9.77 -8.78 17.91
CA GLU A 261 11.20 -8.60 18.14
C GLU A 261 11.52 -8.51 19.63
N LYS A 262 10.78 -7.70 20.39
CA LYS A 262 10.97 -7.56 21.83
C LYS A 262 10.92 -8.89 22.56
N VAL A 263 10.19 -9.90 22.08
CA VAL A 263 10.11 -11.24 22.70
C VAL A 263 11.27 -12.14 22.28
N SER A 264 11.77 -12.02 21.04
CA SER A 264 12.86 -12.86 20.52
C SER A 264 14.25 -12.56 21.10
N TRP A 265 14.40 -11.45 21.82
CA TRP A 265 15.65 -11.07 22.50
C TRP A 265 15.75 -11.55 23.95
N TRP A 266 14.77 -12.33 24.44
CA TRP A 266 14.77 -12.96 25.78
C TRP A 266 14.81 -14.49 25.67
#